data_AF-A0A4Q4N5K4-F1
#
_entry.id   AF-A0A4Q4N5K4-F1
#
_cell.length_a   1.000
_cell.length_b   1.000
_cell.length_c   1.000
_cell.angle_alpha   90.00
_cell.angle_beta   90.00
_cell.angle_gamma   90.00
#
_symmetry.space_group_name_H-M   'P 1'
#
loop_
_entity.id
_entity.type
_entity.pdbx_description
1 polymer ?
#
loop_
_entity_poly.entity_id
_entity_poly.type
_entity_poly.pdbx_seq_one_letter_code
_entity_poly.pdbx_strand_id
1 'polypeptide(L)'
;MAENAPNNTFRAVGEASHPPLDSHTLERFRQLMANLAEAQKAKSKANKQKKQEDRMAKNKSMQDQFKRAGRYLGVRGSIQASSSSSSYPAIDPSMPVPFPFDHDVVFVCVDVESYERAHHKITEVGVATLDTRELVGVPPGENGAAWRNKIRARHFRINEYKHLRNTEFVTGYPDGFDFGKSTFIPLKEAADHVAACFHAPFGAQDGDGFPSHHDPTEKRNIIFLGHDTLGDVRCLQQLGYDPMKVEHILEAMDTATMYKVWNRDPQPTSLGRILLAFDISGWKLHNAGNDAVYTVQAMLGICVKEATLRGSLELDDMRKQEKENRLRARIEEAEQRAKDEAEGWSDHEAVGDGGSPIPLASAIPPVSKPVQSKAKPVPQYDGAGEDHIGPSSGCEAPDEGHGQRDRGDRGNDKQGTSSEHGQVDSGGRGQSSGRERLRGRARNLVLGRGRGRGRSELPKEEAVPNVQYHW
;
A
#
# COMPACT_ATOMS: atom_id res chain seq x y z
N MET A 1 -23.47 62.06 35.35
CA MET A 1 -24.33 61.95 34.15
C MET A 1 -24.23 60.52 33.63
N ALA A 2 -25.17 59.66 34.02
CA ALA A 2 -25.36 58.33 33.46
C ALA A 2 -26.84 57.94 33.65
N GLU A 3 -27.75 58.82 33.22
CA GLU A 3 -29.21 58.61 33.29
C GLU A 3 -29.75 57.83 32.08
N ASN A 4 -28.89 57.38 31.17
CA ASN A 4 -29.27 56.73 29.91
C ASN A 4 -28.89 55.24 29.82
N ALA A 5 -28.72 54.55 30.96
CA ALA A 5 -28.63 53.09 30.96
C ALA A 5 -30.05 52.50 31.03
N PRO A 6 -30.54 51.81 29.99
CA PRO A 6 -31.84 51.15 30.05
C PRO A 6 -31.86 50.10 31.17
N ASN A 7 -32.94 50.09 31.96
CA ASN A 7 -33.12 49.15 33.06
C ASN A 7 -33.45 47.74 32.55
N ASN A 8 -33.50 46.73 33.44
CA ASN A 8 -33.75 45.33 33.05
C ASN A 8 -35.15 45.08 32.42
N THR A 9 -36.02 46.09 32.41
CA THR A 9 -37.34 46.06 31.78
C THR A 9 -37.40 46.80 30.44
N PHE A 10 -36.31 47.42 30.00
CA PHE A 10 -36.27 48.11 28.72
C PHE A 10 -36.41 47.11 27.57
N ARG A 11 -37.34 47.40 26.66
CA ARG A 11 -37.52 46.64 25.42
C ARG A 11 -37.56 47.61 24.24
N ALA A 12 -36.96 47.20 23.12
CA ALA A 12 -36.99 48.01 21.91
C ALA A 12 -38.40 47.99 21.28
N VAL A 13 -38.76 49.08 20.59
CA VAL A 13 -40.07 49.18 19.92
C VAL A 13 -40.20 48.09 18.85
N GLY A 14 -41.16 47.18 19.04
CA GLY A 14 -41.39 46.03 18.15
C GLY A 14 -40.80 44.69 18.64
N GLU A 15 -40.11 44.68 19.78
CA GLU A 15 -39.56 43.45 20.35
C GLU A 15 -40.66 42.60 21.01
N ALA A 16 -40.88 41.38 20.49
CA ALA A 16 -41.86 40.46 21.05
C ALA A 16 -41.52 40.10 22.51
N SER A 17 -42.53 40.08 23.40
CA SER A 17 -42.33 39.67 24.79
C SER A 17 -41.72 38.28 24.81
N HIS A 18 -40.51 38.13 25.36
CA HIS A 18 -39.98 36.79 25.59
C HIS A 18 -40.96 36.07 26.53
N PRO A 19 -41.30 34.80 26.29
CA PRO A 19 -42.07 34.03 27.25
C PRO A 19 -41.38 34.12 28.61
N PRO A 20 -42.14 34.10 29.72
CA PRO A 20 -41.54 34.10 31.06
C PRO A 20 -40.49 33.01 31.11
N LEU A 21 -39.28 33.35 31.59
CA LEU A 21 -38.22 32.37 31.80
C LEU A 21 -38.80 31.31 32.74
N ASP A 22 -39.11 30.15 32.16
CA ASP A 22 -39.62 28.98 32.88
C ASP A 22 -38.68 28.77 34.06
N SER A 23 -39.17 28.57 35.28
CA SER A 23 -38.29 28.52 36.46
C SER A 23 -37.28 27.39 36.27
N HIS A 24 -36.06 27.74 35.84
CA HIS A 24 -34.99 26.81 35.57
C HIS A 24 -34.50 26.25 36.91
N THR A 25 -35.23 25.27 37.45
CA THR A 25 -34.81 24.58 38.67
C THR A 25 -33.53 23.80 38.37
N LEU A 26 -32.62 23.75 39.34
CA LEU A 26 -31.41 22.92 39.25
C LEU A 26 -31.76 21.45 38.89
N GLU A 27 -32.94 21.00 39.30
CA GLU A 27 -33.48 19.68 38.98
C GLU A 27 -33.79 19.51 37.48
N ARG A 28 -34.49 20.47 36.85
CA ARG A 28 -34.71 20.43 35.39
C ARG A 28 -33.40 20.52 34.62
N PHE A 29 -32.44 21.32 35.08
CA PHE A 29 -31.12 21.37 34.45
C PHE A 29 -30.35 20.04 34.57
N ARG A 30 -30.35 19.41 35.76
CA ARG A 30 -29.76 18.07 35.97
C ARG A 30 -30.41 17.04 35.05
N GLN A 31 -31.74 17.06 34.92
CA GLN A 31 -32.48 16.15 34.06
C GLN A 31 -32.16 16.39 32.57
N LEU A 32 -32.06 17.65 32.14
CA LEU A 32 -31.63 18.00 30.78
C LEU A 32 -30.22 17.46 30.49
N MET A 33 -29.27 17.67 31.42
CA MET A 33 -27.89 17.18 31.27
C MET A 33 -27.81 15.65 31.27
N ALA A 34 -28.61 14.96 32.11
CA ALA A 34 -28.69 13.51 32.11
C ALA A 34 -29.24 12.96 30.78
N ASN A 35 -30.33 13.54 30.27
CA ASN A 35 -30.92 13.16 28.99
C ASN A 35 -29.95 13.38 27.82
N LEU A 36 -29.19 14.50 27.83
CA LEU A 36 -28.15 14.75 26.83
C LEU A 36 -27.03 13.71 26.92
N ALA A 37 -26.57 13.36 28.12
CA ALA A 37 -25.55 12.34 28.32
C ALA A 37 -26.03 10.94 27.87
N GLU A 38 -27.29 10.59 28.12
CA GLU A 38 -27.89 9.33 27.66
C GLU A 38 -28.04 9.29 26.13
N ALA A 39 -28.52 10.36 25.52
CA ALA A 39 -28.61 10.47 24.06
C ALA A 39 -27.22 10.37 23.41
N GLN A 40 -26.20 11.01 23.99
CA GLN A 40 -24.81 10.89 23.54
C GLN A 40 -24.27 9.46 23.71
N LYS A 41 -24.54 8.79 24.84
CA LYS A 41 -24.16 7.37 25.06
C LYS A 41 -24.85 6.44 24.06
N ALA A 42 -26.14 6.63 23.79
CA ALA A 42 -26.90 5.86 22.81
C ALA A 42 -26.33 6.04 21.39
N LYS A 43 -26.05 7.28 20.98
CA LYS A 43 -25.39 7.58 19.70
C LYS A 43 -24.00 6.95 19.60
N SER A 44 -23.20 7.03 20.66
CA SER A 44 -21.87 6.41 20.73
C SER A 44 -21.94 4.89 20.59
N LYS A 45 -22.88 4.24 21.28
CA LYS A 45 -23.12 2.79 21.20
C LYS A 45 -23.54 2.36 19.79
N ALA A 46 -24.48 3.09 19.17
CA ALA A 46 -24.92 2.83 17.80
C ALA A 46 -23.76 2.98 16.79
N ASN A 47 -22.97 4.04 16.90
CA ASN A 47 -21.79 4.24 16.07
C ASN A 47 -20.74 3.12 16.25
N LYS A 48 -20.54 2.65 17.50
CA LYS A 48 -19.63 1.53 17.79
C LYS A 48 -20.12 0.23 17.14
N GLN A 49 -21.42 -0.03 17.19
CA GLN A 49 -22.02 -1.20 16.55
C GLN A 49 -21.86 -1.15 15.02
N LYS A 50 -22.20 -0.03 14.39
CA LYS A 50 -22.02 0.15 12.93
C LYS A 50 -20.55 -0.06 12.52
N LYS A 51 -19.60 0.56 13.22
CA LYS A 51 -18.16 0.35 12.98
C LYS A 51 -17.72 -1.10 13.14
N GLN A 52 -18.33 -1.84 14.07
CA GLN A 52 -18.06 -3.26 14.25
C GLN A 52 -18.59 -4.09 13.08
N GLU A 53 -19.81 -3.81 12.61
CA GLU A 53 -20.43 -4.45 11.44
C GLU A 53 -19.61 -4.21 10.16
N ASP A 54 -19.24 -2.95 9.90
CA ASP A 54 -18.39 -2.58 8.75
C ASP A 54 -17.04 -3.30 8.78
N ARG A 55 -16.43 -3.42 9.97
CA ARG A 55 -15.17 -4.16 10.15
C ARG A 55 -15.33 -5.65 9.87
N MET A 56 -16.44 -6.26 10.32
CA MET A 56 -16.71 -7.67 10.04
C MET A 56 -16.94 -7.91 8.54
N ALA A 57 -17.69 -7.03 7.87
CA ALA A 57 -17.90 -7.09 6.44
C ALA A 57 -16.59 -6.95 5.66
N LYS A 58 -15.74 -5.97 6.01
CA LYS A 58 -14.41 -5.80 5.41
C LYS A 58 -13.53 -7.02 5.62
N ASN A 59 -13.50 -7.58 6.84
CA ASN A 59 -12.74 -8.81 7.14
C ASN A 59 -13.23 -10.00 6.31
N LYS A 60 -14.54 -10.16 6.14
CA LYS A 60 -15.12 -11.21 5.30
C LYS A 60 -14.70 -11.03 3.84
N SER A 61 -14.80 -9.82 3.30
CA SER A 61 -14.37 -9.51 1.93
C SER A 61 -12.90 -9.85 1.69
N MET A 62 -12.01 -9.43 2.61
CA MET A 62 -10.57 -9.75 2.53
C MET A 62 -10.31 -11.27 2.61
N GLN A 63 -11.04 -11.99 3.46
CA GLN A 63 -10.95 -13.46 3.52
C GLN A 63 -11.41 -14.13 2.23
N ASP A 64 -12.49 -13.63 1.63
CA ASP A 64 -13.01 -14.20 0.39
C ASP A 64 -12.05 -13.93 -0.77
N GLN A 65 -11.45 -12.73 -0.85
CA GLN A 65 -10.38 -12.43 -1.81
C GLN A 65 -9.17 -13.37 -1.63
N PHE A 66 -8.71 -13.58 -0.40
CA PHE A 66 -7.62 -14.51 -0.13
C PHE A 66 -7.94 -15.95 -0.59
N LYS A 67 -9.18 -16.41 -0.38
CA LYS A 67 -9.64 -17.71 -0.90
C LYS A 67 -9.67 -17.74 -2.43
N ARG A 68 -10.04 -16.63 -3.09
CA ARG A 68 -10.03 -16.53 -4.56
C ARG A 68 -8.61 -16.62 -5.11
N ALA A 69 -7.63 -15.98 -4.48
CA ALA A 69 -6.21 -16.13 -4.84
C ALA A 69 -5.80 -17.61 -4.86
N GLY A 70 -6.22 -18.38 -3.84
CA GLY A 70 -5.99 -19.82 -3.82
C GLY A 70 -6.69 -20.61 -4.94
N ARG A 71 -7.87 -20.16 -5.39
CA ARG A 71 -8.58 -20.78 -6.54
C ARG A 71 -7.91 -20.45 -7.87
N TYR A 72 -7.48 -19.21 -8.05
CA TYR A 72 -6.73 -18.79 -9.23
C TYR A 72 -5.43 -19.59 -9.40
N LEU A 73 -4.79 -19.97 -8.29
CA LEU A 73 -3.58 -20.80 -8.28
C LEU A 73 -3.85 -22.31 -8.23
N GLY A 74 -5.11 -22.77 -8.28
CA GLY A 74 -5.45 -24.20 -8.21
C GLY A 74 -5.14 -24.88 -6.87
N VAL A 75 -4.70 -24.17 -5.83
CA VAL A 75 -4.46 -24.70 -4.47
C VAL A 75 -5.74 -24.80 -3.63
N ARG A 76 -6.87 -24.38 -4.19
CA ARG A 76 -8.20 -24.41 -3.57
C ARG A 76 -9.29 -24.66 -4.61
N GLY A 77 -10.23 -25.55 -4.31
CA GLY A 77 -11.39 -25.80 -5.18
C GLY A 77 -12.47 -24.71 -5.11
N SER A 78 -13.38 -24.74 -6.09
CA SER A 78 -14.64 -23.98 -6.07
C SER A 78 -15.71 -24.72 -5.25
N ILE A 79 -16.59 -23.97 -4.59
CA ILE A 79 -17.70 -24.52 -3.77
C ILE A 79 -18.61 -25.45 -4.59
N GLN A 80 -18.77 -25.19 -5.89
CA GLN A 80 -19.57 -26.04 -6.79
C GLN A 80 -18.93 -27.41 -7.04
N ALA A 81 -17.61 -27.56 -6.84
CA ALA A 81 -16.90 -28.83 -6.96
C ALA A 81 -16.90 -29.63 -5.65
N SER A 82 -17.32 -29.06 -4.51
CA SER A 82 -17.34 -29.70 -3.20
C SER A 82 -18.77 -30.07 -2.79
N SER A 83 -19.23 -31.26 -3.14
CA SER A 83 -20.55 -31.80 -2.73
C SER A 83 -20.58 -32.37 -1.31
N SER A 84 -19.48 -32.32 -0.54
CA SER A 84 -19.46 -32.77 0.86
C SER A 84 -18.39 -32.08 1.73
N SER A 85 -18.84 -31.49 2.84
CA SER A 85 -18.08 -30.95 3.98
C SER A 85 -17.13 -29.76 3.73
N SER A 86 -17.00 -28.93 4.77
CA SER A 86 -16.61 -27.51 4.75
C SER A 86 -15.11 -27.19 4.75
N SER A 87 -14.22 -28.15 4.46
CA SER A 87 -12.78 -27.88 4.36
C SER A 87 -12.06 -28.76 3.33
N TYR A 88 -11.28 -28.13 2.45
CA TYR A 88 -10.34 -28.83 1.57
C TYR A 88 -9.18 -29.41 2.40
N PRO A 89 -8.66 -30.60 2.07
CA PRO A 89 -7.46 -31.13 2.71
C PRO A 89 -6.24 -30.26 2.39
N ALA A 90 -5.17 -30.46 3.17
CA ALA A 90 -3.85 -29.97 2.86
C ALA A 90 -3.35 -30.53 1.53
N ILE A 91 -2.56 -29.74 0.79
CA ILE A 91 -1.89 -30.20 -0.43
C ILE A 91 -0.45 -30.60 -0.15
N ASP A 92 0.09 -31.52 -0.96
CA ASP A 92 1.51 -31.82 -1.02
C ASP A 92 2.19 -30.86 -2.02
N PRO A 93 3.14 -30.01 -1.59
CA PRO A 93 3.79 -29.06 -2.49
C PRO A 93 4.72 -29.72 -3.53
N SER A 94 5.07 -31.00 -3.37
CA SER A 94 5.88 -31.76 -4.32
C SER A 94 5.07 -32.33 -5.50
N MET A 95 3.74 -32.22 -5.45
CA MET A 95 2.82 -32.70 -6.49
C MET A 95 2.13 -31.52 -7.20
N PRO A 96 1.74 -31.68 -8.48
CA PRO A 96 0.90 -30.69 -9.15
C PRO A 96 -0.39 -30.45 -8.38
N VAL A 97 -0.87 -29.20 -8.40
CA VAL A 97 -2.07 -28.85 -7.64
C VAL A 97 -3.31 -29.61 -8.13
N PRO A 98 -4.20 -30.03 -7.21
CA PRO A 98 -5.27 -30.97 -7.56
C PRO A 98 -6.52 -30.28 -8.14
N PHE A 99 -6.62 -28.96 -8.07
CA PHE A 99 -7.77 -28.21 -8.55
C PHE A 99 -7.45 -27.45 -9.84
N PRO A 100 -8.43 -27.28 -10.74
CA PRO A 100 -8.25 -26.45 -11.92
C PRO A 100 -7.99 -24.99 -11.52
N PHE A 101 -7.14 -24.31 -12.29
CA PHE A 101 -6.87 -22.89 -12.16
C PHE A 101 -8.11 -22.11 -12.58
N ASP A 102 -8.69 -21.37 -11.64
CA ASP A 102 -9.94 -20.67 -11.87
C ASP A 102 -9.74 -19.45 -12.79
N HIS A 103 -10.71 -19.19 -13.66
CA HIS A 103 -10.72 -18.04 -14.60
C HIS A 103 -9.50 -17.88 -15.54
N ASP A 104 -8.55 -18.82 -15.60
CA ASP A 104 -7.42 -18.79 -16.52
C ASP A 104 -6.67 -17.44 -16.52
N VAL A 105 -6.24 -17.01 -15.33
CA VAL A 105 -5.76 -15.66 -15.07
C VAL A 105 -4.27 -15.46 -15.31
N VAL A 106 -3.88 -14.20 -15.54
CA VAL A 106 -2.50 -13.70 -15.45
C VAL A 106 -2.43 -12.73 -14.27
N PHE A 107 -1.55 -12.99 -13.32
CA PHE A 107 -1.24 -12.00 -12.29
C PHE A 107 -0.30 -10.96 -12.90
N VAL A 108 -0.64 -9.68 -12.78
CA VAL A 108 0.22 -8.56 -13.19
C VAL A 108 0.47 -7.71 -11.95
N CYS A 109 1.66 -7.86 -11.38
CA CYS A 109 2.11 -7.10 -10.24
C CYS A 109 2.79 -5.82 -10.67
N VAL A 110 2.48 -4.70 -10.04
CA VAL A 110 3.15 -3.42 -10.28
C VAL A 110 3.61 -2.83 -8.96
N ASP A 111 4.82 -2.27 -8.97
CA ASP A 111 5.38 -1.47 -7.89
C ASP A 111 5.98 -0.19 -8.52
N VAL A 112 5.81 0.95 -7.85
CA VAL A 112 6.24 2.25 -8.37
C VAL A 112 7.09 3.02 -7.36
N GLU A 113 8.29 3.40 -7.77
CA GLU A 113 9.16 4.26 -6.97
C GLU A 113 9.05 5.71 -7.43
N SER A 114 8.97 6.63 -6.46
CA SER A 114 8.91 8.07 -6.68
C SER A 114 10.00 8.80 -5.90
N TYR A 115 10.37 9.99 -6.35
CA TYR A 115 11.39 10.77 -5.67
C TYR A 115 10.89 11.28 -4.31
N GLU A 116 11.62 11.00 -3.23
CA GLU A 116 11.22 11.25 -1.84
C GLU A 116 10.99 12.73 -1.51
N ARG A 117 11.57 13.66 -2.29
CA ARG A 117 11.37 15.11 -2.12
C ARG A 117 10.35 15.70 -3.10
N ALA A 118 9.85 14.92 -4.05
CA ALA A 118 8.83 15.33 -5.01
C ALA A 118 8.10 14.09 -5.56
N HIS A 119 7.12 13.59 -4.80
CA HIS A 119 6.40 12.34 -5.11
C HIS A 119 5.69 12.29 -6.48
N HIS A 120 5.45 13.43 -7.12
CA HIS A 120 4.94 13.48 -8.50
C HIS A 120 5.98 13.11 -9.57
N LYS A 121 7.26 12.97 -9.18
CA LYS A 121 8.35 12.53 -10.07
C LYS A 121 8.56 11.04 -9.88
N ILE A 122 7.87 10.26 -10.72
CA ILE A 122 8.00 8.80 -10.74
C ILE A 122 9.33 8.42 -11.38
N THR A 123 10.21 7.75 -10.63
CA THR A 123 11.57 7.42 -11.08
C THR A 123 11.63 6.05 -11.76
N GLU A 124 10.86 5.08 -11.26
CA GLU A 124 10.95 3.69 -11.68
C GLU A 124 9.57 3.02 -11.63
N VAL A 125 9.35 2.06 -12.53
CA VAL A 125 8.18 1.18 -12.52
C VAL A 125 8.65 -0.26 -12.66
N GLY A 126 8.30 -1.09 -11.70
CA GLY A 126 8.49 -2.53 -11.74
C GLY A 126 7.21 -3.22 -12.18
N VAL A 127 7.32 -4.21 -13.06
CA VAL A 127 6.20 -5.08 -13.41
C VAL A 127 6.66 -6.52 -13.32
N ALA A 128 5.89 -7.36 -12.61
CA ALA A 128 6.14 -8.79 -12.57
C ALA A 128 4.87 -9.55 -12.95
N THR A 129 4.97 -10.51 -13.87
CA THR A 129 3.80 -11.25 -14.35
C THR A 129 3.93 -12.75 -14.14
N LEU A 130 2.80 -13.40 -13.90
CA LEU A 130 2.69 -14.85 -13.71
C LEU A 130 1.44 -15.37 -14.42
N ASP A 131 1.64 -16.11 -15.52
CA ASP A 131 0.55 -16.77 -16.25
C ASP A 131 0.25 -18.13 -15.60
N THR A 132 -0.99 -18.32 -15.14
CA THR A 132 -1.40 -19.58 -14.50
C THR A 132 -1.36 -20.78 -15.44
N ARG A 133 -1.41 -20.58 -16.76
CA ARG A 133 -1.27 -21.67 -17.74
C ARG A 133 0.09 -22.35 -17.67
N GLU A 134 1.14 -21.63 -17.27
CA GLU A 134 2.49 -22.18 -17.13
C GLU A 134 2.72 -22.96 -15.84
N LEU A 135 1.74 -22.92 -14.92
CA LEU A 135 1.76 -23.65 -13.67
C LEU A 135 1.08 -25.01 -13.81
N VAL A 136 0.36 -25.25 -14.91
CA VAL A 136 -0.36 -26.50 -15.17
C VAL A 136 0.63 -27.68 -15.22
N GLY A 137 0.41 -28.66 -14.35
CA GLY A 137 1.27 -29.84 -14.22
C GLY A 137 2.61 -29.59 -13.53
N VAL A 138 2.89 -28.35 -13.09
CA VAL A 138 4.12 -28.01 -12.37
C VAL A 138 3.81 -28.02 -10.86
N PRO A 139 4.51 -28.82 -10.05
CA PRO A 139 4.41 -28.73 -8.59
C PRO A 139 4.80 -27.34 -8.08
N PRO A 140 4.11 -26.79 -7.06
CA PRO A 140 4.44 -25.46 -6.53
C PRO A 140 5.81 -25.43 -5.83
N GLY A 141 6.25 -26.54 -5.23
CA GLY A 141 7.40 -26.57 -4.33
C GLY A 141 7.11 -25.87 -2.99
N GLU A 142 8.03 -26.00 -2.04
CA GLU A 142 7.89 -25.38 -0.72
C GLU A 142 7.70 -23.87 -0.83
N ASN A 143 6.65 -23.34 -0.20
CA ASN A 143 6.26 -21.92 -0.26
C ASN A 143 6.21 -21.38 -1.71
N GLY A 144 5.86 -22.21 -2.69
CA GLY A 144 5.78 -21.85 -4.10
C GLY A 144 7.14 -21.70 -4.81
N ALA A 145 8.24 -22.19 -4.24
CA ALA A 145 9.60 -21.99 -4.77
C ALA A 145 9.78 -22.40 -6.23
N ALA A 146 9.16 -23.48 -6.70
CA ALA A 146 9.30 -23.94 -8.08
C ALA A 146 8.57 -23.01 -9.06
N TRP A 147 7.41 -22.50 -8.67
CA TRP A 147 6.63 -21.55 -9.48
C TRP A 147 7.27 -20.16 -9.59
N ARG A 148 8.18 -19.78 -8.69
CA ARG A 148 8.90 -18.49 -8.77
C ARG A 148 9.69 -18.36 -10.07
N ASN A 149 10.15 -19.48 -10.64
CA ASN A 149 10.85 -19.51 -11.93
C ASN A 149 9.94 -19.23 -13.14
N LYS A 150 8.63 -19.10 -12.94
CA LYS A 150 7.64 -18.74 -13.97
C LYS A 150 7.26 -17.26 -13.92
N ILE A 151 7.89 -16.49 -13.04
CA ILE A 151 7.68 -15.04 -12.93
C ILE A 151 8.50 -14.35 -14.02
N ARG A 152 7.85 -13.53 -14.83
CA ARG A 152 8.50 -12.59 -15.75
C ARG A 152 8.69 -11.27 -15.05
N ALA A 153 9.77 -10.56 -15.35
CA ALA A 153 10.09 -9.31 -14.69
C ALA A 153 10.48 -8.22 -15.68
N ARG A 154 9.89 -7.03 -15.53
CA ARG A 154 10.29 -5.79 -16.21
C ARG A 154 10.64 -4.75 -15.16
N HIS A 155 11.67 -3.99 -15.46
CA HIS A 155 12.04 -2.83 -14.67
C HIS A 155 12.29 -1.65 -15.60
N PHE A 156 11.46 -0.62 -15.48
CA PHE A 156 11.53 0.59 -16.27
C PHE A 156 12.08 1.73 -15.44
N ARG A 157 13.06 2.46 -15.98
CA ARG A 157 13.60 3.68 -15.37
C ARG A 157 13.31 4.87 -16.26
N ILE A 158 12.76 5.92 -15.66
CA ILE A 158 12.36 7.13 -16.40
C ILE A 158 13.59 7.99 -16.71
N ASN A 159 13.85 8.24 -17.99
CA ASN A 159 15.06 8.92 -18.48
C ASN A 159 15.25 10.31 -17.87
N GLU A 160 14.17 11.07 -17.75
CA GLU A 160 14.12 12.43 -17.25
C GLU A 160 14.45 12.48 -15.75
N TYR A 161 14.18 11.40 -15.01
CA TYR A 161 14.31 11.34 -13.56
C TYR A 161 15.37 10.35 -13.07
N LYS A 162 16.09 9.66 -13.97
CA LYS A 162 17.11 8.65 -13.61
C LYS A 162 18.26 9.14 -12.72
N HIS A 163 18.46 10.45 -12.67
CA HIS A 163 19.47 11.10 -11.84
C HIS A 163 18.99 11.34 -10.39
N LEU A 164 17.69 11.20 -10.13
CA LEU A 164 17.09 11.31 -8.81
C LEU A 164 17.20 9.96 -8.10
N ARG A 165 17.69 9.96 -6.86
CA ARG A 165 17.84 8.76 -6.03
C ARG A 165 17.44 9.07 -4.59
N ASN A 166 16.59 8.22 -4.03
CA ASN A 166 16.18 8.31 -2.63
C ASN A 166 17.32 7.85 -1.70
N THR A 167 17.62 8.64 -0.67
CA THR A 167 18.72 8.37 0.27
C THR A 167 18.42 8.80 1.71
N GLU A 168 17.46 9.68 1.94
CA GLU A 168 17.23 10.30 3.26
C GLU A 168 16.23 9.52 4.12
N PHE A 169 15.07 9.18 3.56
CA PHE A 169 14.03 8.48 4.32
C PHE A 169 14.08 6.98 4.07
N VAL A 170 14.32 6.60 2.82
CA VAL A 170 14.41 5.21 2.36
C VAL A 170 15.51 5.14 1.31
N THR A 171 16.51 4.29 1.52
CA THR A 171 17.62 4.15 0.56
C THR A 171 17.18 3.33 -0.65
N GLY A 172 17.12 3.96 -1.82
CA GLY A 172 16.78 3.31 -3.08
C GLY A 172 17.95 2.55 -3.72
N TYR A 173 17.61 1.50 -4.48
CA TYR A 173 18.53 0.65 -5.23
C TYR A 173 18.20 0.62 -6.75
N PRO A 174 18.13 1.78 -7.43
CA PRO A 174 17.63 1.86 -8.80
C PRO A 174 18.45 1.07 -9.84
N ASP A 175 19.75 0.95 -9.62
CA ASP A 175 20.66 0.22 -10.52
C ASP A 175 20.75 -1.28 -10.20
N GLY A 176 20.02 -1.74 -9.20
CA GLY A 176 20.15 -3.05 -8.58
C GLY A 176 19.09 -4.08 -8.98
N PHE A 177 18.65 -4.09 -10.23
CA PHE A 177 17.62 -5.05 -10.69
C PHE A 177 18.20 -6.46 -10.82
N ASP A 178 17.72 -7.40 -10.01
CA ASP A 178 18.26 -8.76 -9.90
C ASP A 178 17.62 -9.76 -10.88
N PHE A 179 16.45 -9.41 -11.42
CA PHE A 179 15.65 -10.30 -12.28
C PHE A 179 15.75 -9.97 -13.77
N GLY A 180 16.77 -9.22 -14.19
CA GLY A 180 16.99 -8.89 -15.60
C GLY A 180 17.80 -7.62 -15.79
N LYS A 181 17.45 -6.84 -16.81
CA LYS A 181 18.09 -5.54 -17.10
C LYS A 181 17.08 -4.41 -17.07
N SER A 182 17.41 -3.34 -16.37
CA SER A 182 16.62 -2.11 -16.36
C SER A 182 16.52 -1.53 -17.78
N THR A 183 15.31 -1.23 -18.22
CA THR A 183 15.03 -0.56 -19.48
C THR A 183 14.83 0.93 -19.20
N PHE A 184 15.60 1.78 -19.88
CA PHE A 184 15.46 3.24 -19.73
C PHE A 184 14.49 3.77 -20.77
N ILE A 185 13.41 4.41 -20.33
CA ILE A 185 12.32 4.86 -21.20
C ILE A 185 12.04 6.36 -20.99
N PRO A 186 11.66 7.11 -22.04
CA PRO A 186 11.16 8.47 -21.89
C PRO A 186 9.87 8.51 -21.07
N LEU A 187 9.68 9.54 -20.25
CA LEU A 187 8.48 9.72 -19.42
C LEU A 187 7.20 9.67 -20.25
N LYS A 188 7.22 10.30 -21.43
CA LYS A 188 6.08 10.34 -22.37
C LYS A 188 5.65 8.97 -22.91
N GLU A 189 6.54 7.97 -22.87
CA GLU A 189 6.30 6.60 -23.36
C GLU A 189 6.06 5.63 -22.20
N ALA A 190 6.16 6.10 -20.94
CA ALA A 190 6.05 5.26 -19.76
C ALA A 190 4.70 4.54 -19.64
N ALA A 191 3.60 5.25 -19.88
CA ALA A 191 2.26 4.68 -19.87
C ALA A 191 2.11 3.54 -20.89
N ASP A 192 2.63 3.72 -22.11
CA ASP A 192 2.54 2.72 -23.18
C ASP A 192 3.37 1.47 -22.85
N HIS A 193 4.58 1.65 -22.30
CA HIS A 193 5.43 0.55 -21.85
C HIS A 193 4.80 -0.27 -20.72
N VAL A 194 4.16 0.40 -19.76
CA VAL A 194 3.43 -0.28 -18.68
C VAL A 194 2.21 -1.00 -19.25
N ALA A 195 1.40 -0.33 -20.08
CA ALA A 195 0.22 -0.90 -20.71
C ALA A 195 0.52 -2.15 -21.54
N ALA A 196 1.67 -2.19 -22.22
CA ALA A 196 2.12 -3.35 -22.98
C ALA A 196 2.31 -4.60 -22.10
N CYS A 197 2.62 -4.45 -20.81
CA CYS A 197 2.76 -5.58 -19.88
C CYS A 197 1.41 -6.18 -19.46
N PHE A 198 0.28 -5.51 -19.73
CA PHE A 198 -1.09 -5.99 -19.49
C PHE A 198 -1.70 -6.69 -20.72
N HIS A 199 -0.91 -6.90 -21.77
CA HIS A 199 -1.30 -7.59 -22.99
C HIS A 199 -0.28 -8.67 -23.32
N ALA A 200 -0.68 -9.69 -24.08
CA ALA A 200 0.23 -10.72 -24.57
C ALA A 200 1.47 -10.10 -25.24
N PRO A 201 2.70 -10.54 -24.90
CA PRO A 201 3.07 -11.73 -24.12
C PRO A 201 3.30 -11.45 -22.61
N PHE A 202 2.58 -10.49 -22.03
CA PHE A 202 2.59 -10.12 -20.61
C PHE A 202 3.99 -9.79 -20.07
N GLY A 203 4.72 -8.97 -20.82
CA GLY A 203 6.07 -8.53 -20.44
C GLY A 203 7.20 -9.51 -20.75
N ALA A 204 6.92 -10.67 -21.38
CA ALA A 204 7.97 -11.57 -21.85
C ALA A 204 8.88 -10.89 -22.89
N GLN A 205 10.20 -11.12 -22.79
CA GLN A 205 11.17 -10.72 -23.80
C GLN A 205 11.77 -11.93 -24.52
N ASP A 206 12.30 -11.69 -25.72
CA ASP A 206 13.05 -12.69 -26.47
C ASP A 206 14.26 -13.16 -25.64
N GLY A 207 14.35 -14.48 -25.44
CA GLY A 207 15.45 -15.11 -24.69
C GLY A 207 15.17 -15.33 -23.20
N ASP A 208 14.02 -14.89 -22.67
CA ASP A 208 13.64 -15.14 -21.27
C ASP A 208 13.21 -16.60 -21.00
N GLY A 209 13.21 -17.46 -22.03
CA GLY A 209 12.84 -18.88 -21.91
C GLY A 209 11.33 -19.14 -21.82
N PHE A 210 10.50 -18.10 -21.98
CA PHE A 210 9.05 -18.22 -22.04
C PHE A 210 8.56 -18.56 -23.46
N PRO A 211 7.42 -19.26 -23.60
CA PRO A 211 6.89 -19.63 -24.91
C PRO A 211 6.62 -18.39 -25.78
N SER A 212 7.21 -18.32 -26.96
CA SER A 212 7.01 -17.22 -27.92
C SER A 212 5.66 -17.29 -28.67
N HIS A 213 4.87 -18.34 -28.46
CA HIS A 213 3.59 -18.57 -29.15
C HIS A 213 2.40 -17.91 -28.42
N HIS A 214 2.51 -16.63 -28.11
CA HIS A 214 1.35 -15.87 -27.69
C HIS A 214 0.74 -15.17 -28.91
N ASP A 215 -0.57 -15.34 -29.11
CA ASP A 215 -1.31 -14.49 -30.02
C ASP A 215 -1.37 -13.08 -29.39
N PRO A 216 -0.76 -12.05 -30.01
CA PRO A 216 -0.74 -10.69 -29.47
C PRO A 216 -2.14 -10.07 -29.37
N THR A 217 -3.15 -10.68 -30.00
CA THR A 217 -4.55 -10.27 -29.92
C THR A 217 -5.33 -10.98 -28.80
N GLU A 218 -4.72 -11.98 -28.15
CA GLU A 218 -5.36 -12.72 -27.08
C GLU A 218 -5.60 -11.81 -25.86
N LYS A 219 -6.88 -11.73 -25.47
CA LYS A 219 -7.28 -11.09 -24.22
C LYS A 219 -7.39 -12.15 -23.12
N ARG A 220 -6.69 -11.94 -22.00
CA ARG A 220 -6.71 -12.82 -20.83
C ARG A 220 -7.30 -12.09 -19.63
N ASN A 221 -7.85 -12.85 -18.69
CA ASN A 221 -8.28 -12.30 -17.41
C ASN A 221 -7.06 -11.91 -16.57
N ILE A 222 -7.07 -10.70 -16.01
CA ILE A 222 -5.95 -10.17 -15.23
C ILE A 222 -6.35 -9.99 -13.77
N ILE A 223 -5.42 -10.31 -12.88
CA ILE A 223 -5.44 -9.89 -11.48
C ILE A 223 -4.35 -8.84 -11.31
N PHE A 224 -4.75 -7.61 -10.97
CA PHE A 224 -3.79 -6.57 -10.59
C PHE A 224 -3.25 -6.90 -9.20
N LEU A 225 -1.94 -7.07 -9.05
CA LEU A 225 -1.31 -7.43 -7.79
C LEU A 225 -0.40 -6.31 -7.30
N GLY A 226 -0.31 -6.12 -5.99
CA GLY A 226 0.65 -5.18 -5.41
C GLY A 226 0.86 -5.39 -3.91
N HIS A 227 1.59 -4.47 -3.31
CA HIS A 227 1.84 -4.40 -1.87
C HIS A 227 1.54 -2.98 -1.38
N ASP A 228 0.28 -2.74 -0.97
CA ASP A 228 -0.36 -1.42 -0.89
C ASP A 228 -0.78 -0.85 -2.26
N THR A 229 -1.59 -1.63 -2.98
CA THR A 229 -2.01 -1.37 -4.38
C THR A 229 -2.57 0.03 -4.64
N LEU A 230 -3.17 0.68 -3.65
CA LEU A 230 -3.75 2.02 -3.80
C LEU A 230 -2.68 3.08 -4.07
N GLY A 231 -1.48 2.92 -3.50
CA GLY A 231 -0.34 3.81 -3.77
C GLY A 231 0.09 3.72 -5.24
N ASP A 232 0.31 2.50 -5.71
CA ASP A 232 0.77 2.22 -7.07
C ASP A 232 -0.24 2.69 -8.12
N VAL A 233 -1.53 2.42 -7.93
CA VAL A 233 -2.58 2.86 -8.85
C VAL A 233 -2.58 4.38 -9.01
N ARG A 234 -2.42 5.14 -7.91
CA ARG A 234 -2.33 6.61 -7.99
C ARG A 234 -1.09 7.07 -8.76
N CYS A 235 0.05 6.41 -8.55
CA CYS A 235 1.29 6.75 -9.26
C CYS A 235 1.20 6.43 -10.75
N LEU A 236 0.58 5.29 -11.12
CA LEU A 236 0.31 4.94 -12.51
C LEU A 236 -0.62 5.95 -13.19
N GLN A 237 -1.68 6.38 -12.49
CA GLN A 237 -2.59 7.40 -13.02
C GLN A 237 -1.87 8.72 -13.27
N GLN A 238 -0.90 9.10 -12.42
CA GLN A 238 -0.03 10.26 -12.65
C GLN A 238 0.90 10.08 -13.86
N LEU A 239 1.36 8.85 -14.14
CA LEU A 239 2.11 8.52 -15.35
C LEU A 239 1.24 8.53 -16.62
N GLY A 240 -0.09 8.61 -16.48
CA GLY A 240 -1.03 8.57 -17.61
C GLY A 240 -1.59 7.19 -17.92
N TYR A 241 -1.37 6.19 -17.05
CA TYR A 241 -1.94 4.85 -17.19
C TYR A 241 -2.93 4.55 -16.06
N ASP A 242 -4.16 4.18 -16.41
CA ASP A 242 -5.20 3.88 -15.43
C ASP A 242 -5.60 2.41 -15.49
N PRO A 243 -5.04 1.54 -14.61
CA PRO A 243 -5.38 0.12 -14.62
C PRO A 243 -6.87 -0.12 -14.34
N MET A 244 -7.55 0.80 -13.65
CA MET A 244 -8.98 0.66 -13.33
C MET A 244 -9.89 0.75 -14.56
N LYS A 245 -9.38 1.23 -15.70
CA LYS A 245 -10.12 1.31 -16.98
C LYS A 245 -9.90 0.10 -17.88
N VAL A 246 -9.08 -0.86 -17.47
CA VAL A 246 -8.79 -2.06 -18.25
C VAL A 246 -9.92 -3.08 -18.06
N GLU A 247 -10.69 -3.34 -19.12
CA GLU A 247 -11.91 -4.16 -19.07
C GLU A 247 -11.70 -5.60 -18.57
N HIS A 248 -10.52 -6.17 -18.85
CA HIS A 248 -10.18 -7.56 -18.52
C HIS A 248 -9.48 -7.74 -17.16
N ILE A 249 -9.36 -6.69 -16.34
CA ILE A 249 -8.95 -6.82 -14.94
C ILE A 249 -10.15 -7.25 -14.10
N LEU A 250 -10.08 -8.45 -13.53
CA LEU A 250 -11.16 -9.02 -12.72
C LEU A 250 -11.21 -8.41 -11.31
N GLU A 251 -10.05 -8.24 -10.68
CA GLU A 251 -9.91 -7.60 -9.37
C GLU A 251 -8.47 -7.17 -9.09
N ALA A 252 -8.30 -6.31 -8.08
CA ALA A 252 -7.01 -5.96 -7.49
C ALA A 252 -6.79 -6.73 -6.18
N MET A 253 -5.62 -7.35 -6.02
CA MET A 253 -5.18 -8.08 -4.83
C MET A 253 -3.97 -7.43 -4.20
N ASP A 254 -3.94 -7.46 -2.87
CA ASP A 254 -2.93 -6.78 -2.06
C ASP A 254 -2.25 -7.77 -1.12
N THR A 255 -0.95 -7.98 -1.28
CA THR A 255 -0.20 -8.97 -0.50
C THR A 255 -0.06 -8.60 0.97
N ALA A 256 -0.04 -7.30 1.31
CA ALA A 256 -0.06 -6.86 2.70
C ALA A 256 -1.38 -7.26 3.37
N THR A 257 -2.49 -7.12 2.64
CA THR A 257 -3.82 -7.58 3.07
C THR A 257 -3.92 -9.11 3.12
N MET A 258 -3.40 -9.81 2.12
CA MET A 258 -3.39 -11.29 2.11
C MET A 258 -2.62 -11.85 3.30
N TYR A 259 -1.41 -11.34 3.56
CA TYR A 259 -0.60 -11.78 4.70
C TYR A 259 -1.27 -11.44 6.03
N LYS A 260 -1.86 -10.25 6.14
CA LYS A 260 -2.66 -9.84 7.29
C LYS A 260 -3.81 -10.82 7.57
N VAL A 261 -4.52 -11.26 6.53
CA VAL A 261 -5.60 -12.26 6.66
C VAL A 261 -5.05 -13.61 7.09
N TRP A 262 -3.98 -14.07 6.43
CA TRP A 262 -3.32 -15.35 6.71
C TRP A 262 -2.82 -15.44 8.17
N ASN A 263 -2.04 -14.44 8.59
CA ASN A 263 -1.45 -14.31 9.92
C ASN A 263 -2.45 -13.79 10.98
N ARG A 264 -3.71 -13.55 10.58
CA ARG A 264 -4.77 -12.97 11.41
C ARG A 264 -4.32 -11.69 12.12
N ASP A 265 -3.47 -10.89 11.50
CA ASP A 265 -2.95 -9.66 12.06
C ASP A 265 -3.96 -8.50 11.88
N PRO A 266 -4.14 -7.61 12.87
CA PRO A 266 -4.89 -6.37 12.64
C PRO A 266 -4.17 -5.39 11.70
N GLN A 267 -2.84 -5.42 11.62
CA GLN A 267 -2.04 -4.46 10.85
C GLN A 267 -1.37 -5.13 9.65
N PRO A 268 -1.28 -4.42 8.50
CA PRO A 268 -0.41 -4.86 7.41
C PRO A 268 1.06 -4.81 7.86
N THR A 269 1.92 -5.51 7.14
CA THR A 269 3.37 -5.52 7.38
C THR A 269 4.12 -5.27 6.08
N SER A 270 5.37 -4.83 6.19
CA SER A 270 6.23 -4.54 5.05
C SER A 270 6.57 -5.81 4.26
N LEU A 271 6.75 -5.68 2.95
CA LEU A 271 7.14 -6.76 2.04
C LEU A 271 8.31 -7.59 2.57
N GLY A 272 9.40 -6.94 3.00
CA GLY A 272 10.58 -7.64 3.53
C GLY A 272 10.30 -8.56 4.73
N ARG A 273 9.32 -8.22 5.58
CA ARG A 273 8.90 -9.08 6.70
C ARG A 273 8.10 -10.28 6.22
N ILE A 274 7.30 -10.12 5.17
CA ILE A 274 6.59 -11.22 4.53
C ILE A 274 7.60 -12.18 3.89
N LEU A 275 8.56 -11.66 3.13
CA LEU A 275 9.61 -12.47 2.50
C LEU A 275 10.38 -13.29 3.53
N LEU A 276 10.80 -12.65 4.64
CA LEU A 276 11.47 -13.34 5.74
C LEU A 276 10.61 -14.46 6.34
N ALA A 277 9.30 -14.25 6.51
CA ALA A 277 8.39 -15.24 7.08
C ALA A 277 8.21 -16.50 6.21
N PHE A 278 8.60 -16.45 4.93
CA PHE A 278 8.56 -17.59 4.00
C PHE A 278 9.95 -18.02 3.52
N ASP A 279 11.00 -17.61 4.24
CA ASP A 279 12.41 -17.90 3.93
C ASP A 279 12.82 -17.47 2.51
N ILE A 280 12.32 -16.31 2.08
CA ILE A 280 12.63 -15.70 0.78
C ILE A 280 13.64 -14.58 1.00
N SER A 281 14.78 -14.67 0.32
CA SER A 281 15.82 -13.64 0.38
C SER A 281 15.43 -12.42 -0.46
N GLY A 282 14.93 -11.38 0.20
CA GLY A 282 14.55 -10.09 -0.41
C GLY A 282 15.71 -9.09 -0.45
N TRP A 283 16.66 -9.27 -1.38
CA TRP A 283 17.77 -8.34 -1.58
C TRP A 283 17.36 -7.12 -2.38
N LYS A 284 17.97 -5.96 -2.10
CA LYS A 284 17.81 -4.71 -2.87
C LYS A 284 16.32 -4.31 -3.03
N LEU A 285 15.58 -4.38 -1.92
CA LEU A 285 14.27 -3.72 -1.78
C LEU A 285 14.44 -2.22 -2.07
N HIS A 286 13.39 -1.56 -2.53
CA HIS A 286 13.42 -0.21 -3.11
C HIS A 286 14.11 -0.17 -4.47
N ASN A 287 13.91 -1.25 -5.23
CA ASN A 287 14.07 -1.31 -6.66
C ASN A 287 12.73 -1.85 -7.17
N ALA A 288 11.97 -1.00 -7.87
CA ALA A 288 10.58 -1.31 -8.20
C ALA A 288 10.43 -2.68 -8.92
N GLY A 289 11.37 -3.03 -9.80
CA GLY A 289 11.37 -4.32 -10.50
C GLY A 289 11.56 -5.51 -9.57
N ASN A 290 12.47 -5.40 -8.61
CA ASN A 290 12.66 -6.43 -7.58
C ASN A 290 11.43 -6.54 -6.67
N ASP A 291 10.88 -5.40 -6.22
CA ASP A 291 9.75 -5.35 -5.31
C ASP A 291 8.48 -5.94 -5.95
N ALA A 292 8.25 -5.71 -7.24
CA ALA A 292 7.18 -6.38 -7.98
C ALA A 292 7.36 -7.91 -8.02
N VAL A 293 8.58 -8.41 -8.29
CA VAL A 293 8.86 -9.85 -8.30
C VAL A 293 8.68 -10.45 -6.90
N TYR A 294 9.26 -9.83 -5.88
CA TYR A 294 9.13 -10.28 -4.50
C TYR A 294 7.69 -10.26 -4.02
N THR A 295 6.87 -9.32 -4.49
CA THR A 295 5.43 -9.29 -4.19
C THR A 295 4.71 -10.50 -4.77
N VAL A 296 5.00 -10.90 -6.02
CA VAL A 296 4.47 -12.16 -6.58
C VAL A 296 4.97 -13.36 -5.77
N GLN A 297 6.25 -13.41 -5.41
CA GLN A 297 6.80 -14.48 -4.59
C GLN A 297 6.15 -14.56 -3.20
N ALA A 298 5.84 -13.42 -2.59
CA ALA A 298 5.11 -13.33 -1.33
C ALA A 298 3.69 -13.88 -1.47
N MET A 299 2.96 -13.51 -2.53
CA MET A 299 1.63 -14.06 -2.83
C MET A 299 1.68 -15.60 -2.93
N LEU A 300 2.65 -16.13 -3.68
CA LEU A 300 2.87 -17.58 -3.80
C LEU A 300 3.17 -18.23 -2.45
N GLY A 301 4.07 -17.64 -1.65
CA GLY A 301 4.40 -18.11 -0.31
C GLY A 301 3.18 -18.21 0.59
N ILE A 302 2.37 -17.14 0.64
CA ILE A 302 1.15 -17.08 1.46
C ILE A 302 0.15 -18.16 1.02
N CYS A 303 -0.16 -18.24 -0.27
CA CYS A 303 -1.18 -19.15 -0.77
C CYS A 303 -0.76 -20.63 -0.67
N VAL A 304 0.49 -20.95 -1.01
CA VAL A 304 0.99 -22.34 -0.94
C VAL A 304 1.12 -22.78 0.51
N LYS A 305 1.70 -21.97 1.41
CA LYS A 305 1.85 -22.33 2.83
C LYS A 305 0.50 -22.51 3.52
N GLU A 306 -0.50 -21.69 3.20
CA GLU A 306 -1.87 -21.91 3.69
C GLU A 306 -2.41 -23.25 3.23
N ALA A 307 -2.27 -23.56 1.94
CA ALA A 307 -2.78 -24.79 1.37
C ALA A 307 -2.06 -26.03 1.91
N THR A 308 -0.76 -25.98 2.19
CA THR A 308 -0.01 -27.11 2.76
C THR A 308 -0.30 -27.34 4.24
N LEU A 309 -0.62 -26.28 4.99
CA LEU A 309 -0.92 -26.38 6.42
C LEU A 309 -2.43 -26.47 6.73
N ARG A 310 -3.28 -26.50 5.70
CA ARG A 310 -4.74 -26.43 5.86
C ARG A 310 -5.26 -27.60 6.70
N GLY A 311 -5.94 -27.27 7.81
CA GLY A 311 -6.49 -28.27 8.73
C GLY A 311 -5.45 -29.05 9.55
N SER A 312 -4.18 -28.61 9.54
CA SER A 312 -3.14 -29.19 10.39
C SER A 312 -3.22 -28.65 11.83
N LEU A 313 -2.82 -29.49 12.80
CA LEU A 313 -2.68 -29.09 14.20
C LEU A 313 -1.61 -28.00 14.35
N GLU A 314 -0.53 -28.06 13.57
CA GLU A 314 0.54 -27.05 13.54
C GLU A 314 -0.02 -25.64 13.28
N LEU A 315 -0.89 -25.49 12.28
CA LEU A 315 -1.50 -24.21 11.96
C LEU A 315 -2.41 -23.70 13.07
N ASP A 316 -3.17 -24.59 13.70
CA ASP A 316 -4.07 -24.23 14.79
C ASP A 316 -3.29 -23.81 16.04
N ASP A 317 -2.21 -24.52 16.37
CA ASP A 317 -1.31 -24.17 17.47
C ASP A 317 -0.60 -22.85 17.23
N MET A 318 -0.05 -22.62 16.02
CA MET A 318 0.55 -21.35 15.63
C MET A 318 -0.44 -20.19 15.82
N ARG A 319 -1.67 -20.33 15.31
CA ARG A 319 -2.73 -19.31 15.44
C ARG A 319 -3.15 -19.08 16.88
N LYS A 320 -3.17 -20.12 17.72
CA LYS A 320 -3.51 -20.01 19.14
C LYS A 320 -2.41 -19.25 19.87
N GLN A 321 -1.15 -19.61 19.65
CA GLN A 321 0.00 -18.97 20.27
C GLN A 321 0.11 -17.50 19.88
N GLU A 322 -0.07 -17.14 18.60
CA GLU A 322 -0.08 -15.75 18.16
C GLU A 322 -1.22 -14.94 18.80
N LYS A 323 -2.41 -15.53 18.92
CA LYS A 323 -3.55 -14.89 19.58
C LYS A 323 -3.26 -14.62 21.06
N GLU A 324 -2.66 -15.57 21.76
CA GLU A 324 -2.28 -15.45 23.17
C GLU A 324 -1.18 -14.40 23.37
N ASN A 325 -0.13 -14.43 22.54
CA ASN A 325 0.96 -13.44 22.55
C ASN A 325 0.42 -12.02 22.33
N ARG A 326 -0.51 -11.86 21.37
CA ARG A 326 -1.12 -10.55 21.10
C ARG A 326 -2.02 -10.07 22.23
N LEU A 327 -2.77 -10.97 22.86
CA LEU A 327 -3.59 -10.63 24.02
C LEU A 327 -2.69 -10.13 25.16
N ARG A 328 -1.59 -10.85 25.44
CA ARG A 328 -0.60 -10.46 26.45
C ARG A 328 -0.02 -9.08 26.18
N ALA A 329 0.46 -8.83 24.96
CA ALA A 329 1.02 -7.54 24.59
C ALA A 329 0.04 -6.36 24.75
N ARG A 330 -1.26 -6.58 24.46
CA ARG A 330 -2.29 -5.53 24.66
C ARG A 330 -2.62 -5.26 26.12
N ILE A 331 -2.60 -6.30 26.96
CA ILE A 331 -2.82 -6.13 28.41
C ILE A 331 -1.65 -5.29 28.96
N GLU A 332 -0.42 -5.65 28.61
CA GLU A 332 0.78 -4.92 29.04
C GLU A 332 0.77 -3.46 28.56
N GLU A 333 0.43 -3.20 27.30
CA GLU A 333 0.30 -1.83 26.76
C GLU A 333 -0.82 -1.03 27.47
N ALA A 334 -1.96 -1.66 27.76
CA ALA A 334 -3.07 -1.00 28.47
C ALA A 334 -2.72 -0.70 29.92
N GLU A 335 -2.04 -1.61 30.62
CA GLU A 335 -1.53 -1.40 31.97
C GLU A 335 -0.51 -0.26 32.02
N GLN A 336 0.43 -0.23 31.06
CA GLN A 336 1.41 0.84 30.99
C GLN A 336 0.74 2.20 30.73
N ARG A 337 -0.19 2.25 29.78
CA ARG A 337 -0.93 3.48 29.48
C ARG A 337 -1.74 3.97 30.67
N ALA A 338 -2.36 3.07 31.44
CA ALA A 338 -3.09 3.45 32.64
C ALA A 338 -2.17 4.02 33.72
N LYS A 339 -0.94 3.49 33.87
CA LYS A 339 0.08 4.04 34.77
C LYS A 339 0.54 5.43 34.31
N ASP A 340 0.88 5.57 33.03
CA ASP A 340 1.32 6.85 32.45
C ASP A 340 0.23 7.93 32.58
N GLU A 341 -1.04 7.57 32.35
CA GLU A 341 -2.18 8.47 32.53
C GLU A 341 -2.37 8.84 34.01
N ALA A 342 -2.27 7.89 34.95
CA ALA A 342 -2.39 8.16 36.38
C ALA A 342 -1.26 9.06 36.91
N GLU A 343 -0.01 8.85 36.49
CA GLU A 343 1.13 9.72 36.84
C GLU A 343 0.96 11.16 36.34
N GLY A 344 0.21 11.37 35.27
CA GLY A 344 -0.11 12.71 34.72
C GLY A 344 -1.11 13.51 35.54
N TRP A 345 -1.79 12.89 36.51
CA TRP A 345 -2.66 13.55 37.48
C TRP A 345 -1.97 13.53 38.84
N SER A 346 -1.52 14.68 39.35
CA SER A 346 -0.94 14.71 40.70
C SER A 346 -2.05 14.52 41.74
N ASP A 347 -2.02 13.41 42.48
CA ASP A 347 -2.93 13.16 43.62
C ASP A 347 -2.71 14.13 44.79
N HIS A 348 -1.59 14.86 44.78
CA HIS A 348 -1.33 15.95 45.69
C HIS A 348 -1.74 17.25 45.02
N GLU A 349 -2.49 18.11 45.71
CA GLU A 349 -2.64 19.51 45.31
C GLU A 349 -1.22 20.06 45.11
N ALA A 350 -0.84 20.32 43.86
CA ALA A 350 0.45 20.93 43.57
C ALA A 350 0.53 22.21 44.40
N VAL A 351 1.55 22.32 45.25
CA VAL A 351 1.72 23.45 46.16
C VAL A 351 1.75 24.75 45.33
N GLY A 352 0.64 25.48 45.29
CA GLY A 352 0.46 26.66 44.45
C GLY A 352 -1.00 27.05 44.27
N ASP A 353 -1.29 28.35 44.23
CA ASP A 353 -2.64 28.94 44.12
C ASP A 353 -3.20 28.97 42.68
N GLY A 354 -2.59 28.20 41.77
CA GLY A 354 -2.90 28.24 40.33
C GLY A 354 -2.23 29.38 39.57
N GLY A 355 -1.45 30.24 40.24
CA GLY A 355 -0.73 31.35 39.61
C GLY A 355 -1.64 32.49 39.12
N SER A 356 -1.03 33.57 38.60
CA SER A 356 -1.78 34.69 38.03
C SER A 356 -2.51 34.29 36.73
N PRO A 357 -3.70 34.84 36.44
CA PRO A 357 -4.42 34.56 35.19
C PRO A 357 -3.54 34.87 33.98
N ILE A 358 -3.43 33.92 33.05
CA ILE A 358 -2.71 34.12 31.80
C ILE A 358 -3.63 34.87 30.83
N PRO A 359 -3.31 36.10 30.40
CA PRO A 359 -4.11 36.81 29.40
C PRO A 359 -4.26 35.99 28.13
N LEU A 360 -5.46 35.99 27.53
CA LEU A 360 -5.75 35.28 26.26
C LEU A 360 -4.77 35.64 25.13
N ALA A 361 -4.27 36.88 25.10
CA ALA A 361 -3.27 37.34 24.14
C ALA A 361 -1.87 36.73 24.33
N SER A 362 -1.59 36.18 25.50
CA SER A 362 -0.34 35.48 25.86
C SER A 362 -0.51 33.96 25.99
N ALA A 363 -1.72 33.44 25.75
CA ALA A 363 -2.05 32.01 25.83
C ALA A 363 -1.64 31.24 24.56
N ILE A 364 -0.46 31.51 24.01
CA ILE A 364 0.16 30.66 23.00
C ILE A 364 1.30 29.88 23.65
N PRO A 365 1.18 28.55 23.80
CA PRO A 365 2.35 27.67 23.83
C PRO A 365 2.22 26.47 22.84
N PRO A 366 3.30 25.71 22.53
CA PRO A 366 4.41 25.45 23.44
C PRO A 366 5.84 25.58 22.89
N VAL A 367 6.72 25.77 23.87
CA VAL A 367 8.14 25.44 23.89
C VAL A 367 8.40 24.09 23.21
N SER A 368 9.45 24.08 22.38
CA SER A 368 10.09 22.92 21.77
C SER A 368 10.33 21.79 22.77
N LYS A 369 9.77 20.60 22.51
CA LYS A 369 10.22 19.36 23.15
C LYS A 369 11.70 19.13 22.81
N PRO A 370 12.54 18.61 23.74
CA PRO A 370 13.88 18.16 23.36
C PRO A 370 13.73 17.03 22.34
N VAL A 371 14.52 17.12 21.27
CA VAL A 371 14.59 16.12 20.20
C VAL A 371 15.03 14.78 20.79
N GLN A 372 14.08 13.88 21.02
CA GLN A 372 14.35 12.45 21.05
C GLN A 372 14.08 11.89 19.66
N SER A 373 15.15 11.69 18.91
CA SER A 373 15.17 10.99 17.64
C SER A 373 14.83 9.51 17.84
N LYS A 374 13.55 9.14 17.69
CA LYS A 374 13.15 7.82 17.18
C LYS A 374 11.96 8.02 16.25
N ALA A 375 12.23 7.98 14.95
CA ALA A 375 11.21 7.97 13.93
C ALA A 375 10.31 6.73 14.11
N LYS A 376 9.01 6.96 14.29
CA LYS A 376 7.96 5.96 14.02
C LYS A 376 7.38 6.29 12.64
N PRO A 377 7.16 5.28 11.77
CA PRO A 377 6.61 5.50 10.44
C PRO A 377 5.16 5.94 10.52
N VAL A 378 4.80 6.91 9.67
CA VAL A 378 3.45 7.47 9.52
C VAL A 378 2.55 6.45 8.83
N PRO A 379 1.36 6.11 9.38
CA PRO A 379 0.24 5.58 8.62
C PRO A 379 -0.72 6.72 8.28
N GLN A 380 -0.95 6.96 6.99
CA GLN A 380 -1.98 7.88 6.47
C GLN A 380 -2.61 7.14 5.27
N TYR A 381 -3.92 6.86 5.21
CA TYR A 381 -5.03 7.79 5.36
C TYR A 381 -6.37 7.07 5.63
N ASP A 382 -7.24 7.72 6.42
CA ASP A 382 -8.63 7.37 6.66
C ASP A 382 -9.53 7.88 5.52
N GLY A 383 -10.17 6.96 4.80
CA GLY A 383 -11.29 7.29 3.92
C GLY A 383 -12.59 7.36 4.73
N ALA A 384 -13.13 8.56 4.92
CA ALA A 384 -14.52 8.79 5.27
C ALA A 384 -15.22 9.43 4.06
N GLY A 385 -16.26 8.75 3.57
CA GLY A 385 -17.12 9.26 2.51
C GLY A 385 -18.13 10.28 3.04
N GLU A 386 -18.52 11.20 2.16
CA GLU A 386 -19.78 11.93 2.26
C GLU A 386 -20.48 11.87 0.91
N ASP A 387 -21.54 11.05 0.89
CA ASP A 387 -22.62 11.11 -0.08
C ASP A 387 -23.49 12.35 0.24
N HIS A 388 -23.72 13.19 -0.76
CA HIS A 388 -24.77 14.20 -0.72
C HIS A 388 -25.80 13.90 -1.82
N ILE A 389 -26.86 13.21 -1.40
CA ILE A 389 -28.15 13.17 -2.07
C ILE A 389 -29.08 14.11 -1.28
N GLY A 390 -29.61 15.14 -1.93
CA GLY A 390 -30.71 15.97 -1.45
C GLY A 390 -31.86 15.98 -2.49
N PRO A 391 -33.13 16.02 -2.08
CA PRO A 391 -34.26 15.57 -2.90
C PRO A 391 -34.99 16.67 -3.69
N SER A 392 -35.86 16.22 -4.60
CA SER A 392 -36.73 16.94 -5.54
C SER A 392 -38.02 17.53 -4.95
N SER A 393 -38.47 18.68 -5.50
CA SER A 393 -39.89 19.08 -5.76
C SER A 393 -39.90 20.52 -6.34
N GLY A 394 -40.33 20.77 -7.59
CA GLY A 394 -41.66 21.34 -7.98
C GLY A 394 -41.80 22.83 -7.59
N CYS A 395 -42.24 23.82 -8.36
CA CYS A 395 -43.00 23.95 -9.61
C CYS A 395 -43.06 25.46 -9.99
N GLU A 396 -43.53 25.75 -11.22
CA GLU A 396 -44.08 27.03 -11.74
C GLU A 396 -43.15 28.14 -12.31
N ALA A 397 -43.43 28.46 -13.58
CA ALA A 397 -43.05 29.67 -14.33
C ALA A 397 -44.08 30.80 -14.02
N PRO A 398 -43.98 32.08 -14.49
CA PRO A 398 -43.81 32.41 -15.92
C PRO A 398 -43.05 33.72 -16.28
N ASP A 399 -42.79 33.82 -17.59
CA ASP A 399 -42.90 34.97 -18.51
C ASP A 399 -41.83 36.08 -18.65
N GLU A 400 -41.79 36.55 -19.92
CA GLU A 400 -41.13 37.70 -20.55
C GLU A 400 -39.59 37.63 -20.76
N GLY A 401 -39.01 37.89 -21.93
CA GLY A 401 -39.50 38.36 -23.22
C GLY A 401 -38.33 38.89 -24.06
N HIS A 402 -38.37 38.62 -25.37
CA HIS A 402 -37.71 39.31 -26.49
C HIS A 402 -36.19 39.28 -26.71
N GLY A 403 -35.82 38.85 -27.94
CA GLY A 403 -34.52 39.13 -28.56
C GLY A 403 -34.30 38.34 -29.86
N GLN A 404 -34.86 38.83 -30.96
CA GLN A 404 -34.93 38.26 -32.30
C GLN A 404 -33.62 38.26 -33.13
N ARG A 405 -33.53 37.26 -34.03
CA ARG A 405 -33.01 37.29 -35.45
C ARG A 405 -31.49 37.44 -35.63
N ASP A 406 -30.81 36.91 -36.66
CA ASP A 406 -31.12 36.24 -37.94
C ASP A 406 -29.82 35.50 -38.37
N ARG A 407 -29.86 34.23 -38.80
CA ARG A 407 -29.73 33.70 -40.19
C ARG A 407 -28.40 33.90 -40.95
N GLY A 408 -27.94 32.78 -41.53
CA GLY A 408 -27.09 32.64 -42.74
C GLY A 408 -25.75 31.97 -42.44
N ASP A 409 -25.52 30.67 -42.65
CA ASP A 409 -25.56 29.81 -43.85
C ASP A 409 -24.49 30.13 -44.93
N ARG A 410 -23.94 29.03 -45.48
CA ARG A 410 -22.89 28.83 -46.52
C ARG A 410 -21.45 28.79 -45.98
N GLY A 411 -20.64 27.75 -46.20
CA GLY A 411 -20.70 26.66 -47.16
C GLY A 411 -19.57 26.76 -48.19
N ASN A 412 -18.86 25.63 -48.35
CA ASN A 412 -18.16 25.13 -49.54
C ASN A 412 -16.63 25.31 -49.74
N ASP A 413 -15.97 24.13 -49.82
CA ASP A 413 -15.15 23.64 -50.96
C ASP A 413 -13.75 24.21 -51.26
N LYS A 414 -12.70 23.35 -51.23
CA LYS A 414 -12.12 22.60 -52.39
C LYS A 414 -10.67 22.11 -52.21
N GLN A 415 -10.40 21.04 -52.95
CA GLN A 415 -9.18 20.25 -53.17
C GLN A 415 -8.09 20.92 -54.04
N GLY A 416 -6.87 20.34 -54.01
CA GLY A 416 -5.86 20.37 -55.10
C GLY A 416 -4.42 20.24 -54.55
N THR A 417 -3.76 19.07 -54.49
CA THR A 417 -2.94 18.32 -55.51
C THR A 417 -1.52 18.84 -55.79
N SER A 418 -0.60 17.89 -56.09
CA SER A 418 0.77 17.95 -56.68
C SER A 418 1.93 17.72 -55.66
N SER A 419 2.62 16.55 -55.68
CA SER A 419 3.79 16.10 -56.51
C SER A 419 5.15 16.58 -55.96
N GLU A 420 6.32 15.96 -56.05
CA GLU A 420 6.88 14.61 -56.32
C GLU A 420 8.43 14.78 -56.16
N HIS A 421 9.17 13.71 -55.85
CA HIS A 421 10.61 13.45 -56.11
C HIS A 421 11.82 14.11 -55.38
N GLY A 422 12.83 13.26 -55.10
CA GLY A 422 14.27 13.57 -54.88
C GLY A 422 14.91 12.76 -53.73
N GLN A 423 15.27 11.46 -53.86
CA GLN A 423 16.56 10.87 -54.28
C GLN A 423 17.86 11.32 -53.56
N VAL A 424 18.51 10.32 -52.91
CA VAL A 424 19.95 9.96 -52.74
C VAL A 424 21.03 11.06 -52.81
N ASP A 425 21.96 11.10 -51.84
CA ASP A 425 23.29 10.45 -51.98
C ASP A 425 24.16 10.54 -50.69
N SER A 426 25.23 9.75 -50.75
CA SER A 426 26.21 9.19 -49.83
C SER A 426 27.29 10.09 -49.19
N GLY A 427 28.00 9.51 -48.20
CA GLY A 427 29.47 9.58 -48.10
C GLY A 427 30.09 10.01 -46.77
N GLY A 428 31.00 9.19 -46.22
CA GLY A 428 32.01 9.68 -45.25
C GLY A 428 32.60 8.68 -44.26
N ARG A 429 33.52 7.82 -44.72
CA ARG A 429 34.45 7.02 -43.88
C ARG A 429 35.51 7.91 -43.21
N GLY A 430 35.99 7.50 -42.03
CA GLY A 430 37.26 7.97 -41.45
C GLY A 430 37.74 7.11 -40.28
N GLN A 431 38.72 6.23 -40.53
CA GLN A 431 39.51 5.50 -39.55
C GLN A 431 40.70 6.35 -39.06
N SER A 432 41.16 6.14 -37.82
CA SER A 432 42.58 6.11 -37.36
C SER A 432 42.60 6.14 -35.83
N SER A 433 43.00 5.07 -35.14
CA SER A 433 44.37 4.67 -34.77
C SER A 433 45.07 5.62 -33.79
N GLY A 434 45.32 5.14 -32.56
CA GLY A 434 46.12 5.84 -31.56
C GLY A 434 46.36 5.00 -30.31
N ARG A 435 47.25 4.02 -30.40
CA ARG A 435 47.90 3.32 -29.28
C ARG A 435 49.01 4.21 -28.72
N GLU A 436 49.15 4.31 -27.40
CA GLU A 436 50.42 4.27 -26.64
C GLU A 436 50.10 4.37 -25.12
N ARG A 437 50.47 3.37 -24.29
CA ARG A 437 51.70 3.26 -23.44
C ARG A 437 51.72 4.30 -22.29
N LEU A 438 52.13 4.06 -21.04
CA LEU A 438 52.69 2.95 -20.25
C LEU A 438 52.92 3.52 -18.82
N ARG A 439 53.11 2.64 -17.82
CA ARG A 439 53.65 2.87 -16.43
C ARG A 439 52.66 3.52 -15.44
N GLY A 440 52.36 2.97 -14.26
CA GLY A 440 53.06 2.00 -13.42
C GLY A 440 53.68 2.70 -12.21
N ARG A 441 53.10 2.55 -11.01
CA ARG A 441 53.84 2.40 -9.74
C ARG A 441 52.91 2.14 -8.55
N ALA A 442 53.13 0.99 -7.93
CA ALA A 442 52.81 0.73 -6.54
C ALA A 442 53.71 1.55 -5.60
N ARG A 443 53.21 1.87 -4.39
CA ARG A 443 54.00 1.89 -3.14
C ARG A 443 53.10 1.96 -1.90
N ASN A 444 53.31 0.97 -1.03
CA ASN A 444 52.93 0.92 0.39
C ASN A 444 53.65 1.99 1.23
N LEU A 445 53.04 2.35 2.38
CA LEU A 445 53.58 2.71 3.71
C LEU A 445 52.42 3.35 4.52
N VAL A 446 51.76 2.70 5.48
CA VAL A 446 52.10 2.37 6.89
C VAL A 446 52.27 3.58 7.82
N LEU A 447 51.68 3.44 9.03
CA LEU A 447 51.67 4.28 10.26
C LEU A 447 50.42 5.19 10.39
N GLY A 448 49.60 5.17 11.45
CA GLY A 448 49.63 4.53 12.77
C GLY A 448 49.00 5.46 13.83
N ARG A 449 48.53 4.88 14.95
CA ARG A 449 47.89 5.46 16.18
C ARG A 449 46.36 5.51 16.12
N GLY A 450 45.56 4.79 16.92
CA GLY A 450 45.80 4.02 18.15
C GLY A 450 45.39 4.80 19.40
N ARG A 451 44.21 4.50 19.98
CA ARG A 451 43.88 4.58 21.42
C ARG A 451 42.71 3.64 21.73
N GLY A 452 42.97 2.62 22.58
CA GLY A 452 41.96 1.74 23.15
C GLY A 452 41.78 1.95 24.66
N ARG A 453 40.68 1.39 25.19
CA ARG A 453 40.40 0.95 26.58
C ARG A 453 39.16 0.02 26.47
N GLY A 454 38.99 -1.13 27.09
CA GLY A 454 39.77 -1.96 28.02
C GLY A 454 39.00 -3.29 28.19
N ARG A 455 39.73 -4.39 28.42
CA ARG A 455 39.23 -5.75 28.70
C ARG A 455 38.81 -5.88 30.16
N SER A 456 37.86 -6.79 30.44
CA SER A 456 37.74 -7.50 31.72
C SER A 456 37.81 -9.01 31.48
N GLU A 457 38.58 -9.69 32.32
CA GLU A 457 38.99 -11.08 32.22
C GLU A 457 37.96 -12.07 32.78
N LEU A 458 37.99 -13.29 32.23
CA LEU A 458 37.37 -14.52 32.74
C LEU A 458 38.29 -15.21 33.76
N PRO A 459 37.78 -16.17 34.55
CA PRO A 459 38.53 -17.36 34.94
C PRO A 459 38.05 -18.63 34.20
N LYS A 460 39.03 -19.50 33.91
CA LYS A 460 38.97 -20.90 33.44
C LYS A 460 38.38 -21.82 34.55
N GLU A 461 38.00 -23.09 34.40
CA GLU A 461 38.31 -24.26 33.54
C GLU A 461 37.17 -25.29 33.83
N GLU A 462 36.72 -26.18 32.95
CA GLU A 462 37.26 -27.55 32.76
C GLU A 462 36.67 -28.20 31.47
N ALA A 463 37.50 -29.02 30.81
CA ALA A 463 37.18 -29.90 29.67
C ALA A 463 36.25 -31.07 30.11
N VAL A 464 35.49 -31.79 29.26
CA VAL A 464 35.89 -32.87 28.30
C VAL A 464 34.65 -33.24 27.40
N PRO A 465 34.67 -34.20 26.44
CA PRO A 465 35.04 -34.10 25.02
C PRO A 465 33.89 -34.28 23.98
N ASN A 466 34.15 -33.71 22.80
CA ASN A 466 34.07 -34.31 21.44
C ASN A 466 32.99 -35.36 21.11
N VAL A 467 32.04 -35.00 20.23
CA VAL A 467 31.34 -35.94 19.34
C VAL A 467 31.22 -35.33 17.95
N GLN A 468 31.94 -35.91 16.99
CA GLN A 468 31.74 -35.74 15.55
C GLN A 468 30.51 -36.54 15.12
N TYR A 469 29.65 -35.97 14.28
CA TYR A 469 28.94 -36.75 13.27
C TYR A 469 29.11 -36.10 11.90
N HIS A 470 29.55 -36.96 10.98
CA HIS A 470 29.74 -36.74 9.56
C HIS A 470 28.44 -37.07 8.80
N TRP A 471 28.17 -36.24 7.79
CA TRP A 471 27.19 -36.37 6.69
C TRP A 471 25.72 -36.13 7.01
#